data_AF-A0A814Z0X3-F1
#
_entry.id   AF-A0A814Z0X3-F1
#
_cell.length_a   1.000
_cell.length_b   1.000
_cell.length_c   1.000
_cell.angle_alpha   90.00
_cell.angle_beta   90.00
_cell.angle_gamma   90.00
#
_symmetry.space_group_name_H-M   'P 1'
#
loop_
_entity.id
_entity.type
_entity.pdbx_description
1 polymer ?
#
loop_
_entity_poly.entity_id
_entity_poly.type
_entity_poly.pdbx_seq_one_letter_code
_entity_poly.pdbx_strand_id
1 'polypeptide(L)'
;MDGLLEFLLYVGQAKRTFRTGWVLRGVERVESVADHMYRMAVMSLLLPTVSEESKVRCMKLSLVHDLAESVVGDLTEYDGIPKTEKHRRESEAMLYLTSLLPADVGREIFSLFNEYSDQKTNEANLVKDLDIFDMLLQAYEYEKIQCDEKFLEDFFQGSANKVKTNIVQKWLEQLLKCRSSGGQFQLPADSNLNTMLKRVLYDEQGTFLYKYPSSDLREKSNNFISSKTKNENSTTSTVDTNELLTNLVKDIKDLNS
;
A
#
# COMPACT_ATOMS: atom_id res chain seq x y z
N MET A 1 9.35 25.38 1.21
CA MET A 1 9.31 23.93 0.89
C MET A 1 8.01 23.36 1.46
N ASP A 2 6.93 24.14 1.39
CA ASP A 2 5.92 24.12 2.46
C ASP A 2 4.85 23.06 2.22
N GLY A 3 4.65 22.65 0.96
CA GLY A 3 3.75 21.56 0.57
C GLY A 3 4.35 20.15 0.68
N LEU A 4 5.64 19.99 0.98
CA LEU A 4 6.27 18.65 1.07
C LEU A 4 5.64 17.80 2.18
N LEU A 5 5.39 18.40 3.34
CA LEU A 5 4.75 17.67 4.45
C LEU A 5 3.34 17.23 4.07
N GLU A 6 2.57 18.10 3.43
CA GLU A 6 1.21 17.80 2.95
C GLU A 6 1.24 16.67 1.90
N PHE A 7 2.14 16.73 0.92
CA PHE A 7 2.35 15.66 -0.05
C PHE A 7 2.66 14.32 0.65
N LEU A 8 3.57 14.32 1.62
CA LEU A 8 3.92 13.10 2.37
C LEU A 8 2.77 12.58 3.23
N LEU A 9 1.87 13.44 3.72
CA LEU A 9 0.65 13.02 4.40
C LEU A 9 -0.30 12.28 3.44
N TYR A 10 -0.42 12.72 2.19
CA TYR A 10 -1.16 12.00 1.14
C TYR A 10 -0.49 10.69 0.76
N VAL A 11 0.84 10.66 0.54
CA VAL A 11 1.58 9.39 0.37
C VAL A 11 1.30 8.44 1.55
N GLY A 12 1.21 8.97 2.77
CA GLY A 12 0.84 8.23 3.97
C GLY A 12 -0.58 7.65 3.95
N GLN A 13 -1.52 8.22 3.18
CA GLN A 13 -2.86 7.66 3.00
C GLN A 13 -2.86 6.38 2.16
N ALA A 14 -1.88 6.17 1.28
CA ALA A 14 -1.75 4.92 0.54
C ALA A 14 -1.56 3.70 1.47
N LYS A 15 -1.01 3.91 2.68
CA LYS A 15 -0.88 2.87 3.72
C LYS A 15 -2.21 2.48 4.38
N ARG A 16 -3.25 3.28 4.16
CA ARG A 16 -4.63 3.10 4.70
C ARG A 16 -5.66 2.91 3.59
N THR A 17 -5.21 2.90 2.34
CA THR A 17 -6.03 2.58 1.17
C THR A 17 -5.81 1.09 0.91
N PHE A 18 -6.81 0.27 1.23
CA PHE A 18 -6.73 -1.18 1.05
C PHE A 18 -7.10 -1.55 -0.38
N ARG A 19 -6.43 -2.57 -0.92
CA ARG A 19 -6.71 -3.07 -2.28
C ARG A 19 -8.12 -3.67 -2.36
N THR A 20 -9.03 -2.96 -3.02
CA THR A 20 -10.48 -3.21 -3.06
C THR A 20 -10.82 -4.59 -3.60
N GLY A 21 -10.04 -5.10 -4.56
CA GLY A 21 -10.23 -6.46 -5.09
C GLY A 21 -10.24 -7.54 -3.99
N TRP A 22 -9.34 -7.44 -3.01
CA TRP A 22 -9.28 -8.38 -1.89
C TRP A 22 -10.41 -8.15 -0.88
N VAL A 23 -10.76 -6.89 -0.61
CA VAL A 23 -11.88 -6.52 0.28
C VAL A 23 -13.18 -7.14 -0.22
N LEU A 24 -13.46 -7.03 -1.52
CA LEU A 24 -14.66 -7.57 -2.16
C LEU A 24 -14.74 -9.11 -2.13
N ARG A 25 -13.63 -9.79 -1.88
CA ARG A 25 -13.56 -11.26 -1.74
C ARG A 25 -13.53 -11.73 -0.29
N GLY A 26 -13.69 -10.82 0.67
CA GLY A 26 -13.72 -11.16 2.09
C GLY A 26 -12.36 -11.58 2.66
N VAL A 27 -11.26 -11.17 2.03
CA VAL A 27 -9.93 -11.34 2.61
C VAL A 27 -9.87 -10.53 3.90
N GLU A 28 -9.52 -11.18 5.02
CA GLU A 28 -9.55 -10.52 6.33
C GLU A 28 -8.45 -9.46 6.51
N ARG A 29 -7.29 -9.67 5.86
CA ARG A 29 -6.06 -8.87 6.05
C ARG A 29 -5.51 -8.39 4.73
N VAL A 30 -6.26 -7.45 4.19
CA VAL A 30 -5.97 -6.85 2.90
C VAL A 30 -4.71 -6.00 2.97
N GLU A 31 -3.81 -6.20 2.02
CA GLU A 31 -2.66 -5.34 1.80
C GLU A 31 -3.11 -3.91 1.46
N SER A 32 -2.30 -2.93 1.82
CA SER A 32 -2.51 -1.56 1.36
C SER A 32 -1.93 -1.36 -0.05
N VAL A 33 -2.37 -0.30 -0.73
CA VAL A 33 -1.79 0.14 -2.00
C VAL A 33 -0.28 0.41 -1.85
N ALA A 34 0.15 0.88 -0.68
CA ALA A 34 1.57 1.07 -0.40
C ALA A 34 2.36 -0.26 -0.31
N ASP A 35 1.76 -1.33 0.22
CA ASP A 35 2.40 -2.65 0.31
C ASP A 35 2.61 -3.25 -1.10
N HIS A 36 1.57 -3.13 -1.94
CA HIS A 36 1.60 -3.51 -3.35
C HIS A 36 2.73 -2.79 -4.12
N MET A 37 2.75 -1.45 -4.07
CA MET A 37 3.79 -0.65 -4.74
C MET A 37 5.20 -0.94 -4.20
N TYR A 38 5.34 -1.28 -2.91
CA TYR A 38 6.63 -1.67 -2.34
C TYR A 38 7.17 -2.95 -2.98
N ARG A 39 6.37 -4.04 -3.03
CA ARG A 39 6.83 -5.29 -3.62
C ARG A 39 7.09 -5.13 -5.12
N MET A 40 6.31 -4.33 -5.83
CA MET A 40 6.61 -3.96 -7.22
C MET A 40 7.94 -3.24 -7.41
N ALA A 41 8.28 -2.29 -6.54
CA ALA A 41 9.58 -1.61 -6.59
C ALA A 41 10.74 -2.58 -6.33
N VAL A 42 10.58 -3.53 -5.39
CA VAL A 42 11.56 -4.61 -5.17
C VAL A 42 11.67 -5.51 -6.40
N MET A 43 10.56 -5.88 -7.04
CA MET A 43 10.60 -6.66 -8.28
C MET A 43 11.30 -5.92 -9.42
N SER A 44 11.08 -4.62 -9.54
CA SER A 44 11.77 -3.76 -10.52
C SER A 44 13.29 -3.76 -10.33
N LEU A 45 13.77 -3.79 -9.08
CA LEU A 45 15.20 -3.93 -8.76
C LEU A 45 15.78 -5.27 -9.25
N LEU A 46 14.97 -6.34 -9.22
CA LEU A 46 15.37 -7.71 -9.53
C LEU A 46 15.25 -8.08 -11.02
N LEU A 47 14.80 -7.16 -11.87
CA LEU A 47 14.61 -7.42 -13.30
C LEU A 47 15.92 -7.89 -13.97
N PRO A 48 16.00 -9.13 -14.47
CA PRO A 48 17.20 -9.62 -15.11
C PRO A 48 17.37 -8.96 -16.48
N THR A 49 18.60 -8.80 -16.95
CA THR A 49 18.91 -8.38 -18.34
C THR A 49 18.34 -7.02 -18.77
N VAL A 50 17.88 -6.19 -17.83
CA VAL A 50 17.45 -4.80 -18.03
C VAL A 50 18.57 -3.87 -17.56
N SER A 51 18.77 -2.73 -18.25
CA SER A 51 19.78 -1.74 -17.86
C SER A 51 19.49 -1.14 -16.48
N GLU A 52 20.51 -0.70 -15.76
CA GLU A 52 20.33 -0.07 -14.44
C GLU A 52 19.47 1.20 -14.53
N GLU A 53 19.59 1.96 -15.62
CA GLU A 53 18.75 3.13 -15.87
C GLU A 53 17.27 2.75 -16.03
N SER A 54 16.97 1.74 -16.85
CA SER A 54 15.60 1.25 -17.04
C SER A 54 15.04 0.63 -15.76
N LYS A 55 15.85 -0.06 -14.94
CA LYS A 55 15.43 -0.53 -13.61
C LYS A 55 15.06 0.61 -12.69
N VAL A 56 15.88 1.66 -12.62
CA VAL A 56 15.59 2.86 -11.83
C VAL A 56 14.29 3.52 -12.31
N ARG A 57 14.06 3.58 -13.62
CA ARG A 57 12.80 4.07 -14.18
C ARG A 57 11.61 3.19 -13.79
N CYS A 58 11.73 1.87 -13.89
CA CYS A 58 10.69 0.92 -13.46
C CYS A 58 10.37 1.03 -11.97
N MET A 59 11.39 1.21 -11.11
CA MET A 59 11.20 1.46 -9.68
C MET A 59 10.43 2.76 -9.43
N LYS A 60 10.79 3.85 -10.13
CA LYS A 60 10.08 5.13 -10.03
C LYS A 60 8.62 5.02 -10.48
N LEU A 61 8.36 4.33 -11.60
CA LEU A 61 7.00 4.06 -12.08
C LEU A 61 6.22 3.25 -11.05
N SER A 62 6.79 2.16 -10.52
CA SER A 62 6.15 1.30 -9.50
C SER A 62 5.74 2.09 -8.26
N LEU A 63 6.57 3.02 -7.80
CA LEU A 63 6.30 3.86 -6.62
C LEU A 63 5.24 4.96 -6.83
N VAL A 64 4.90 5.27 -8.08
CA VAL A 64 4.05 6.42 -8.43
C VAL A 64 2.72 6.01 -9.05
N HIS A 65 2.65 4.85 -9.70
CA HIS A 65 1.53 4.51 -10.58
C HIS A 65 0.15 4.54 -9.92
N ASP A 66 0.03 4.01 -8.70
CA ASP A 66 -1.20 4.00 -7.91
C ASP A 66 -1.21 5.11 -6.82
N LEU A 67 -0.31 6.10 -6.89
CA LEU A 67 -0.26 7.18 -5.90
C LEU A 67 -1.57 8.02 -5.87
N ALA A 68 -2.26 8.12 -7.01
CA ALA A 68 -3.55 8.79 -7.12
C ALA A 68 -4.62 8.19 -6.18
N GLU A 69 -4.52 6.88 -5.90
CA GLU A 69 -5.47 6.13 -5.07
C GLU A 69 -5.44 6.59 -3.61
N SER A 70 -4.35 7.23 -3.18
CA SER A 70 -4.28 7.90 -1.87
C SER A 70 -5.32 9.02 -1.68
N VAL A 71 -5.92 9.49 -2.79
CA VAL A 71 -6.97 10.51 -2.83
C VAL A 71 -8.29 9.91 -3.32
N VAL A 72 -8.26 9.17 -4.43
CA VAL A 72 -9.50 8.69 -5.09
C VAL A 72 -9.99 7.33 -4.60
N GLY A 73 -9.18 6.62 -3.80
CA GLY A 73 -9.40 5.22 -3.43
C GLY A 73 -8.95 4.25 -4.54
N ASP A 74 -8.82 2.97 -4.20
CA ASP A 74 -8.56 1.90 -5.18
C ASP A 74 -9.87 1.56 -5.92
N LEU A 75 -10.06 2.18 -7.09
CA LEU A 75 -11.26 2.03 -7.92
C LEU A 75 -11.16 0.81 -8.83
N THR A 76 -12.15 -0.07 -8.74
CA THR A 76 -12.25 -1.32 -9.49
C THR A 76 -13.33 -1.28 -10.57
N GLU A 77 -13.42 -2.34 -11.38
CA GLU A 77 -14.51 -2.52 -12.35
C GLU A 77 -15.89 -2.69 -11.68
N TYR A 78 -15.94 -3.09 -10.41
CA TYR A 78 -17.19 -3.28 -9.65
C TYR A 78 -17.81 -1.95 -9.19
N ASP A 79 -17.04 -0.86 -9.21
CA ASP A 79 -17.52 0.47 -8.83
C ASP A 79 -18.41 1.12 -9.91
N GLY A 80 -18.53 0.49 -11.08
CA GLY A 80 -19.37 0.99 -12.18
C GLY A 80 -18.89 2.31 -12.79
N ILE A 81 -17.65 2.72 -12.49
CA ILE A 81 -17.04 3.95 -13.00
C ILE A 81 -16.42 3.68 -14.38
N PRO A 82 -16.81 4.39 -15.44
CA PRO A 82 -16.19 4.25 -16.75
C PRO A 82 -14.67 4.50 -16.70
N LYS A 83 -13.89 3.77 -17.50
CA LYS A 83 -12.42 3.91 -17.55
C LYS A 83 -11.96 5.36 -17.78
N THR A 84 -12.69 6.11 -18.61
CA THR A 84 -12.41 7.54 -18.88
C THR A 84 -12.61 8.41 -17.66
N GLU A 85 -13.64 8.14 -16.86
CA GLU A 85 -13.92 8.87 -15.62
C GLU A 85 -12.94 8.49 -14.50
N LYS A 86 -12.58 7.21 -14.37
CA LYS A 86 -11.50 6.76 -13.48
C LYS A 86 -10.21 7.53 -13.77
N HIS A 87 -9.79 7.53 -15.04
CA HIS A 87 -8.58 8.21 -15.47
C HIS A 87 -8.64 9.72 -15.24
N ARG A 88 -9.79 10.37 -15.46
CA ARG A 88 -9.99 11.80 -15.17
C ARG A 88 -9.77 12.09 -13.67
N ARG A 89 -10.41 11.33 -12.78
CA ARG A 89 -10.28 11.50 -11.32
C ARG A 89 -8.85 11.30 -10.85
N GLU A 90 -8.19 10.25 -11.32
CA GLU A 90 -6.79 9.96 -10.96
C GLU A 90 -5.84 11.05 -11.46
N SER A 91 -6.07 11.55 -12.67
CA SER A 91 -5.27 12.65 -13.24
C SER A 91 -5.46 13.95 -12.45
N GLU A 92 -6.69 14.28 -12.03
CA GLU A 92 -6.97 15.43 -11.16
C GLU A 92 -6.30 15.30 -9.79
N ALA A 93 -6.36 14.11 -9.19
CA ALA A 93 -5.66 13.83 -7.94
C ALA A 93 -4.15 14.00 -8.10
N MET A 94 -3.56 13.44 -9.16
CA MET A 94 -2.12 13.57 -9.40
C MET A 94 -1.68 15.00 -9.71
N LEU A 95 -2.49 15.77 -10.44
CA LEU A 95 -2.23 17.21 -10.64
C LEU A 95 -2.20 17.97 -9.31
N TYR A 96 -3.18 17.71 -8.44
CA TYR A 96 -3.20 18.32 -7.11
C TYR A 96 -1.98 17.90 -6.28
N LEU A 97 -1.72 16.59 -6.14
CA LEU A 97 -0.59 16.08 -5.36
C LEU A 97 0.75 16.65 -5.84
N THR A 98 0.98 16.68 -7.15
CA THR A 98 2.24 17.17 -7.73
C THR A 98 2.38 18.69 -7.67
N SER A 99 1.27 19.44 -7.54
CA SER A 99 1.30 20.90 -7.33
C SER A 99 1.85 21.30 -5.95
N LEU A 100 1.85 20.38 -4.97
CA LEU A 100 2.40 20.59 -3.63
C LEU A 100 3.94 20.55 -3.60
N LEU A 101 4.57 20.15 -4.70
CA LEU A 101 6.02 19.93 -4.81
C LEU A 101 6.71 21.04 -5.61
N PRO A 102 8.05 21.18 -5.50
CA PRO A 102 8.83 21.99 -6.43
C PRO A 102 8.52 21.61 -7.88
N ALA A 103 8.45 22.61 -8.76
CA ALA A 103 7.88 22.45 -10.09
C ALA A 103 8.59 21.40 -10.96
N ASP A 104 9.90 21.23 -10.80
CA ASP A 104 10.69 20.18 -11.45
C ASP A 104 10.35 18.77 -10.94
N VAL A 105 10.28 18.59 -9.61
CA VAL A 105 9.92 17.31 -8.98
C VAL A 105 8.48 16.92 -9.29
N GLY A 106 7.54 17.87 -9.16
CA GLY A 106 6.13 17.66 -9.48
C GLY A 106 5.93 17.24 -10.94
N ARG A 107 6.63 17.89 -11.89
CA ARG A 107 6.60 17.51 -13.31
C ARG A 107 7.15 16.10 -13.55
N GLU A 108 8.24 15.71 -12.88
CA GLU A 108 8.78 14.35 -13.02
C GLU A 108 7.77 13.29 -12.58
N ILE A 109 7.18 13.45 -11.39
CA ILE A 109 6.19 12.51 -10.83
C ILE A 109 4.94 12.45 -11.71
N PHE A 110 4.42 13.61 -12.15
CA PHE A 110 3.27 13.63 -13.05
C PHE A 110 3.57 12.97 -14.40
N SER A 111 4.78 13.16 -14.92
CA SER A 111 5.23 12.50 -16.15
C SER A 111 5.33 10.99 -15.99
N LEU A 112 5.79 10.48 -14.84
CA LEU A 112 5.85 9.04 -14.55
C LEU A 112 4.44 8.43 -14.50
N PHE A 113 3.50 9.10 -13.81
CA PHE A 113 2.10 8.67 -13.77
C PHE A 113 1.47 8.58 -15.16
N ASN A 114 1.68 9.60 -16.01
CA ASN A 114 1.19 9.59 -17.39
C ASN A 114 1.89 8.53 -18.24
N GLU A 115 3.20 8.34 -18.08
CA GLU A 115 3.95 7.30 -18.80
C GLU A 115 3.38 5.91 -18.50
N TYR A 116 3.11 5.61 -17.23
CA TYR A 116 2.43 4.38 -16.84
C TYR A 116 1.03 4.31 -17.43
N SER A 117 0.22 5.37 -17.33
CA SER A 117 -1.15 5.38 -17.86
C SER A 117 -1.22 5.13 -19.38
N ASP A 118 -0.27 5.70 -20.12
CA ASP A 118 -0.21 5.63 -21.58
C ASP A 118 0.29 4.28 -22.12
N GLN A 119 1.09 3.54 -21.35
CA GLN A 119 1.63 2.23 -21.73
C GLN A 119 2.42 2.24 -23.07
N LYS A 120 3.11 3.35 -23.37
CA LYS A 120 3.88 3.53 -24.63
C LYS A 120 5.37 3.20 -24.53
N THR A 121 5.93 3.12 -23.32
CA THR A 121 7.35 2.82 -23.09
C THR A 121 7.55 1.35 -22.69
N ASN A 122 8.76 0.83 -22.89
CA ASN A 122 9.08 -0.54 -22.49
C ASN A 122 8.99 -0.69 -20.97
N GLU A 123 9.43 0.32 -20.23
CA GLU A 123 9.39 0.40 -18.77
C GLU A 123 7.94 0.40 -18.26
N ALA A 124 7.04 1.19 -18.87
CA ALA A 124 5.63 1.20 -18.48
C ALA A 124 4.94 -0.15 -18.72
N ASN A 125 5.22 -0.79 -19.87
CA ASN A 125 4.68 -2.12 -20.18
C ASN A 125 5.23 -3.19 -19.22
N LEU A 126 6.52 -3.11 -18.88
CA LEU A 126 7.14 -4.03 -17.93
C LEU A 126 6.56 -3.85 -16.51
N VAL A 127 6.38 -2.61 -16.06
CA VAL A 127 5.76 -2.34 -14.74
C VAL A 127 4.30 -2.77 -14.72
N LYS A 128 3.57 -2.69 -15.85
CA LYS A 128 2.20 -3.21 -15.91
C LYS A 128 2.13 -4.73 -15.75
N ASP A 129 3.09 -5.44 -16.34
CA ASP A 129 3.21 -6.88 -16.10
C ASP A 129 3.59 -7.19 -14.65
N LEU A 130 4.45 -6.38 -14.02
CA LEU A 130 4.78 -6.51 -12.60
C LEU A 130 3.56 -6.27 -11.70
N ASP A 131 2.71 -5.29 -11.99
CA ASP A 131 1.44 -5.04 -11.29
C ASP A 131 0.55 -6.28 -11.32
N ILE A 132 0.35 -6.85 -12.51
CA ILE A 132 -0.43 -8.09 -12.68
C ILE A 132 0.22 -9.26 -11.91
N PHE A 133 1.54 -9.42 -12.02
CA PHE A 133 2.24 -10.51 -11.36
C PHE A 133 2.19 -10.37 -9.83
N ASP A 134 2.35 -9.16 -9.29
CA ASP A 134 2.24 -8.89 -7.86
C ASP A 134 0.87 -9.30 -7.32
N MET A 135 -0.19 -8.90 -8.02
CA MET A 135 -1.56 -9.25 -7.69
C MET A 135 -1.77 -10.77 -7.69
N LEU A 136 -1.27 -11.48 -8.70
CA LEU A 136 -1.39 -12.95 -8.78
C LEU A 136 -0.57 -13.66 -7.69
N LEU A 137 0.61 -13.15 -7.38
CA LEU A 137 1.44 -13.66 -6.29
C LEU A 137 0.74 -13.47 -4.94
N GLN A 138 0.14 -12.29 -4.72
CA GLN A 138 -0.63 -12.01 -3.52
C GLN A 138 -1.86 -12.93 -3.40
N ALA A 139 -2.57 -13.18 -4.50
CA ALA A 139 -3.70 -14.11 -4.52
C ALA A 139 -3.27 -15.51 -4.07
N TYR A 140 -2.15 -16.02 -4.60
CA TYR A 140 -1.59 -17.29 -4.17
C TYR A 140 -1.23 -17.31 -2.67
N GLU A 141 -0.63 -16.23 -2.16
CA GLU A 141 -0.32 -16.12 -0.73
C GLU A 141 -1.60 -16.12 0.14
N TYR A 142 -2.66 -15.42 -0.27
CA TYR A 142 -3.94 -15.42 0.44
C TYR A 142 -4.64 -16.78 0.44
N GLU A 143 -4.68 -17.48 -0.71
CA GLU A 143 -5.21 -18.85 -0.78
C GLU A 143 -4.49 -19.79 0.20
N LYS A 144 -3.15 -19.65 0.33
CA LYS A 144 -2.37 -20.45 1.27
C LYS A 144 -2.58 -20.07 2.73
N ILE A 145 -2.72 -18.78 3.03
CA ILE A 145 -2.99 -18.31 4.40
C ILE A 145 -4.36 -18.74 4.89
N GLN A 146 -5.39 -18.67 4.04
CA GLN A 146 -6.77 -19.03 4.41
C GLN A 146 -7.05 -20.54 4.32
N CYS A 147 -6.07 -21.34 3.89
CA CYS A 147 -6.21 -22.79 3.68
C CYS A 147 -7.39 -23.16 2.76
N ASP A 148 -7.75 -22.27 1.82
CA ASP A 148 -8.81 -22.47 0.85
C ASP A 148 -8.23 -22.35 -0.56
N GLU A 149 -7.90 -23.51 -1.13
CA GLU A 149 -7.30 -23.57 -2.45
C GLU A 149 -8.33 -23.18 -3.51
N LYS A 150 -7.96 -22.23 -4.37
CA LYS A 150 -8.74 -21.75 -5.52
C LYS A 150 -9.90 -20.80 -5.20
N PHE A 151 -10.00 -20.26 -3.99
CA PHE A 151 -11.02 -19.25 -3.69
C PHE A 151 -10.80 -17.92 -4.46
N LEU A 152 -9.57 -17.66 -4.95
CA LEU A 152 -9.21 -16.50 -5.78
C LEU A 152 -8.90 -16.88 -7.23
N GLU A 153 -9.46 -17.99 -7.72
CA GLU A 153 -9.26 -18.49 -9.08
C GLU A 153 -9.65 -17.46 -10.17
N ASP A 154 -10.61 -16.59 -9.89
CA ASP A 154 -11.06 -15.52 -10.79
C ASP A 154 -9.93 -14.53 -11.14
N PHE A 155 -9.04 -14.22 -10.20
CA PHE A 155 -7.85 -13.40 -10.48
C PHE A 155 -6.93 -14.06 -11.49
N PHE A 156 -6.67 -15.37 -11.34
CA PHE A 156 -5.80 -16.12 -12.23
C PHE A 156 -6.40 -16.23 -13.63
N GLN A 157 -7.67 -16.62 -13.74
CA GLN A 157 -8.35 -16.75 -15.03
C GLN A 157 -8.48 -15.42 -15.77
N GLY A 158 -8.74 -14.33 -15.03
CA GLY A 158 -8.97 -13.01 -15.60
C GLY A 158 -7.73 -12.23 -16.02
N SER A 159 -6.55 -12.56 -15.47
CA SER A 159 -5.37 -11.69 -15.62
C SER A 159 -4.07 -12.38 -16.06
N ALA A 160 -3.92 -13.70 -15.89
CA ALA A 160 -2.67 -14.38 -16.27
C ALA A 160 -2.32 -14.22 -17.76
N ASN A 161 -3.32 -14.21 -18.65
CA ASN A 161 -3.12 -14.02 -20.09
C ASN A 161 -2.79 -12.57 -20.51
N LYS A 162 -2.86 -11.61 -19.58
CA LYS A 162 -2.56 -10.20 -19.85
C LYS A 162 -1.07 -9.87 -19.74
N VAL A 163 -0.26 -10.76 -19.16
CA VAL A 163 1.20 -10.61 -19.03
C VAL A 163 1.90 -10.83 -20.38
N LYS A 164 2.66 -9.85 -20.85
CA LYS A 164 3.19 -9.81 -22.23
C LYS A 164 4.68 -9.99 -22.37
N THR A 165 5.45 -9.50 -21.41
CA THR A 165 6.91 -9.48 -21.44
C THR A 165 7.47 -10.86 -21.11
N ASN A 166 8.47 -11.29 -21.89
CA ASN A 166 9.11 -12.60 -21.72
C ASN A 166 9.71 -12.79 -20.32
N ILE A 167 10.13 -11.71 -19.67
CA ILE A 167 10.72 -11.76 -18.32
C ILE A 167 9.64 -12.18 -17.32
N VAL A 168 8.51 -11.47 -17.30
CA VAL A 168 7.46 -11.70 -16.29
C VAL A 168 6.66 -12.96 -16.61
N GLN A 169 6.51 -13.33 -17.88
CA GLN A 169 5.91 -14.63 -18.26
C GLN A 169 6.66 -15.81 -17.62
N LYS A 170 8.00 -15.79 -17.59
CA LYS A 170 8.78 -16.84 -16.93
C LYS A 170 8.56 -16.89 -15.42
N TRP A 171 8.35 -15.75 -14.78
CA TRP A 171 8.03 -15.70 -13.35
C TRP A 171 6.62 -16.24 -13.10
N LEU A 172 5.66 -15.86 -13.94
CA LEU A 172 4.29 -16.35 -13.89
C LEU A 172 4.21 -17.88 -14.06
N GLU A 173 4.97 -18.45 -15.00
CA GLU A 173 5.07 -19.91 -15.17
C GLU A 173 5.53 -20.61 -13.89
N GLN A 174 6.50 -20.05 -13.18
CA GLN A 174 6.97 -20.59 -11.90
C GLN A 174 5.89 -20.49 -10.82
N LEU A 175 5.21 -19.35 -10.72
CA LEU A 175 4.11 -19.16 -9.78
C LEU A 175 2.98 -20.17 -10.03
N LEU A 176 2.54 -20.32 -11.29
CA LEU A 176 1.47 -21.26 -11.66
C LEU A 176 1.86 -22.72 -11.38
N LYS A 177 3.13 -23.08 -11.60
CA LYS A 177 3.67 -24.40 -11.23
C LYS A 177 3.62 -24.61 -9.72
N CYS A 178 4.09 -23.64 -8.92
CA CYS A 178 4.05 -23.69 -7.46
C CYS A 178 2.62 -23.83 -6.94
N ARG A 179 1.69 -23.02 -7.48
CA ARG A 179 0.26 -23.07 -7.13
C ARG A 179 -0.34 -24.45 -7.42
N SER A 180 -0.05 -25.01 -8.60
CA SER A 180 -0.60 -26.31 -9.03
C SER A 180 -0.02 -27.51 -8.28
N SER A 181 1.24 -27.44 -7.83
CA SER A 181 1.88 -28.53 -7.09
C SER A 181 1.58 -28.51 -5.59
N GLY A 182 0.69 -27.64 -5.11
CA GLY A 182 0.45 -27.44 -3.68
C GLY A 182 1.69 -26.89 -2.96
N GLY A 183 2.61 -26.25 -3.69
CA GLY A 183 3.81 -25.64 -3.12
C GLY A 183 3.44 -24.73 -1.95
N GLN A 184 4.29 -24.70 -0.94
CA GLN A 184 4.14 -23.82 0.21
C GLN A 184 5.39 -22.94 0.30
N PHE A 185 5.23 -21.76 0.89
CA PHE A 185 6.36 -20.97 1.33
C PHE A 185 7.20 -21.82 2.29
N GLN A 186 8.41 -22.20 1.88
CA GLN A 186 9.29 -23.05 2.67
C GLN A 186 10.11 -22.18 3.61
N LEU A 187 10.04 -22.48 4.91
CA LEU A 187 10.94 -21.86 5.86
C LEU A 187 12.39 -22.26 5.53
N PRO A 188 13.38 -21.37 5.77
CA PRO A 188 14.78 -21.70 5.57
C PRO A 188 15.17 -22.98 6.32
N ALA A 189 16.02 -23.80 5.70
CA ALA A 189 16.61 -24.98 6.34
C ALA A 189 17.58 -24.60 7.47
N ASP A 190 18.20 -23.42 7.37
CA ASP A 190 19.03 -22.85 8.42
C ASP A 190 18.17 -22.58 9.67
N SER A 191 18.54 -23.19 10.80
CA SER A 191 17.76 -23.15 12.04
C SER A 191 17.68 -21.76 12.65
N ASN A 192 18.71 -20.93 12.50
CA ASN A 192 18.71 -19.56 13.00
C ASN A 192 17.75 -18.70 12.19
N LEU A 193 17.83 -18.76 10.86
CA LEU A 193 16.91 -18.06 9.98
C LEU A 193 15.47 -18.53 10.16
N ASN A 194 15.26 -19.84 10.31
CA ASN A 194 13.96 -20.43 10.61
C ASN A 194 13.39 -19.86 11.91
N THR A 195 14.20 -19.78 12.97
CA THR A 195 13.78 -19.24 14.27
C THR A 195 13.44 -17.75 14.17
N MET A 196 14.26 -16.95 13.49
CA MET A 196 13.98 -15.52 13.28
C MET A 196 12.68 -15.32 12.51
N LEU A 197 12.49 -16.08 11.43
CA LEU A 197 11.30 -15.99 10.60
C LEU A 197 10.05 -16.46 11.36
N LYS A 198 10.16 -17.51 12.18
CA LYS A 198 9.07 -17.95 13.04
C LYS A 198 8.63 -16.88 14.03
N ARG A 199 9.54 -16.08 14.59
CA ARG A 199 9.20 -14.97 15.48
C ARG A 199 8.41 -13.85 14.78
N VAL A 200 8.62 -13.67 13.47
CA VAL A 200 7.88 -12.70 12.66
C VAL A 200 6.51 -13.27 12.26
N LEU A 201 6.47 -14.56 11.94
CA LEU A 201 5.32 -15.21 11.33
C LEU A 201 4.42 -15.95 12.31
N TYR A 202 4.83 -16.24 13.54
CA TYR A 202 4.05 -17.03 14.51
C TYR A 202 4.15 -16.49 15.93
N ASP A 203 3.06 -16.57 16.68
CA ASP A 203 3.02 -16.20 18.09
C ASP A 203 3.70 -17.27 18.95
N GLU A 204 3.77 -17.02 20.27
CA GLU A 204 4.36 -17.96 21.22
C GLU A 204 3.61 -19.31 21.26
N GLN A 205 2.36 -19.35 20.81
CA GLN A 205 1.52 -20.55 20.74
C GLN A 205 1.66 -21.28 19.39
N GLY A 206 2.49 -20.78 18.46
CA GLY A 206 2.69 -21.37 17.13
C GLY A 206 1.56 -21.06 16.15
N THR A 207 0.70 -20.08 16.44
CA THR A 207 -0.33 -19.59 15.54
C THR A 207 0.26 -18.54 14.60
N PHE A 208 -0.07 -18.61 13.30
CA PHE A 208 0.45 -17.66 12.32
C PHE A 208 0.01 -16.21 12.65
N LEU A 209 0.98 -15.29 12.75
CA LEU A 209 0.90 -13.87 13.12
C LEU A 209 0.35 -12.97 12.03
N TYR A 210 -0.22 -13.48 10.94
CA TYR A 210 -1.18 -12.68 10.16
C TYR A 210 -2.45 -12.49 11.01
N LYS A 211 -2.30 -11.73 12.10
CA LYS A 211 -3.29 -11.29 13.09
C LYS A 211 -3.04 -9.81 13.46
N TYR A 212 -3.41 -8.82 12.65
CA TYR A 212 -3.85 -7.54 13.21
C TYR A 212 -5.15 -7.78 14.02
N PRO A 213 -5.19 -7.44 15.30
CA PRO A 213 -6.08 -8.07 16.29
C PRO A 213 -7.54 -8.20 15.83
N SER A 214 -8.13 -9.37 16.03
CA SER A 214 -9.54 -9.46 16.35
C SER A 214 -9.81 -8.52 17.52
N SER A 215 -10.44 -7.35 17.32
CA SER A 215 -11.00 -6.45 18.37
C SER A 215 -10.10 -6.00 19.55
N ASP A 216 -8.92 -6.57 19.77
CA ASP A 216 -8.20 -6.61 21.05
C ASP A 216 -7.09 -5.56 21.15
N LEU A 217 -6.60 -4.96 20.04
CA LEU A 217 -5.80 -3.73 20.18
C LEU A 217 -6.68 -2.49 20.35
N ARG A 218 -7.99 -2.53 20.07
CA ARG A 218 -8.89 -1.48 20.56
C ARG A 218 -9.03 -1.58 22.08
N GLU A 219 -9.09 -2.78 22.65
CA GLU A 219 -9.06 -2.95 24.10
C GLU A 219 -7.70 -2.60 24.72
N LYS A 220 -6.57 -3.01 24.11
CA LYS A 220 -5.24 -2.62 24.61
C LYS A 220 -4.97 -1.11 24.45
N SER A 221 -5.44 -0.46 23.38
CA SER A 221 -5.33 1.01 23.25
C SER A 221 -6.27 1.73 24.23
N ASN A 222 -7.50 1.26 24.42
CA ASN A 222 -8.43 1.81 25.41
C ASN A 222 -7.91 1.62 26.85
N ASN A 223 -7.26 0.49 27.15
CA ASN A 223 -6.60 0.27 28.45
C ASN A 223 -5.35 1.13 28.62
N PHE A 224 -4.62 1.44 27.55
CA PHE A 224 -3.48 2.37 27.56
C PHE A 224 -3.92 3.83 27.71
N ILE A 225 -5.08 4.21 27.16
CA ILE A 225 -5.69 5.54 27.31
C ILE A 225 -6.34 5.69 28.71
N SER A 226 -6.96 4.61 29.22
CA SER A 226 -7.53 4.53 30.58
C SER A 226 -6.45 4.58 31.67
N SER A 227 -5.27 4.00 31.44
CA SER A 227 -4.16 4.06 32.39
C SER A 227 -3.46 5.42 32.41
N LYS A 228 -3.40 6.13 31.28
CA LYS A 228 -2.94 7.54 31.22
C LYS A 228 -3.89 8.50 31.92
N THR A 229 -5.20 8.38 31.68
CA THR A 229 -6.22 9.23 32.33
C THR A 229 -6.33 8.97 33.84
N LYS A 230 -6.05 7.75 34.32
CA LYS A 230 -5.95 7.48 35.76
C LYS A 230 -4.69 8.06 36.42
N ASN A 231 -3.57 8.15 35.71
CA ASN A 231 -2.34 8.77 36.24
C ASN A 231 -2.40 10.30 36.23
N GLU A 232 -3.08 10.92 35.26
CA GLU A 232 -3.27 12.38 35.20
C GLU A 232 -4.29 12.89 36.25
N ASN A 233 -5.21 12.05 36.72
CA ASN A 233 -6.17 12.40 37.77
C ASN A 233 -5.61 12.32 39.21
N SER A 234 -4.31 12.06 39.40
CA SER A 234 -3.66 12.09 40.73
C SER A 234 -2.81 13.33 41.00
N THR A 235 -2.77 14.29 40.07
CA THR A 235 -2.16 15.61 40.28
C THR A 235 -3.07 16.71 39.77
N THR A 236 -4.09 17.05 40.56
CA THR A 236 -4.84 18.29 40.40
C THR A 236 -4.02 19.46 40.96
N SER A 237 -3.44 20.29 40.08
CA SER A 237 -3.43 21.73 40.31
C SER A 237 -4.40 22.35 39.30
N THR A 238 -5.50 22.88 39.81
CA THR A 238 -6.56 23.51 39.03
C THR A 238 -6.04 24.82 38.44
N VAL A 239 -5.76 24.84 37.13
CA VAL A 239 -5.66 26.09 36.37
C VAL A 239 -7.07 26.43 35.90
N ASP A 240 -7.57 27.60 36.32
CA ASP A 240 -8.91 28.08 35.99
C ASP A 240 -9.00 28.39 34.50
N THR A 241 -9.72 27.53 33.78
CA THR A 241 -9.87 27.58 32.32
C THR A 241 -10.57 28.84 31.83
N ASN A 242 -11.26 29.57 32.71
CA ASN A 242 -11.87 30.86 32.35
C ASN A 242 -10.84 31.99 32.19
N GLU A 243 -9.71 31.93 32.92
CA GLU A 243 -8.66 32.95 32.83
C GLU A 243 -7.86 32.81 31.52
N LEU A 244 -7.60 31.57 31.10
CA LEU A 244 -6.95 31.24 29.81
C LEU A 244 -7.81 31.64 28.61
N LEU A 245 -9.13 31.40 28.66
CA LEU A 245 -10.04 31.81 27.59
C LEU A 245 -10.16 33.34 27.49
N THR A 246 -10.12 34.05 28.62
CA THR A 246 -10.20 35.51 28.65
C THR A 246 -8.94 36.15 28.06
N ASN A 247 -7.76 35.58 28.33
CA ASN A 247 -6.50 36.07 27.77
C ASN A 247 -6.39 35.78 26.26
N LEU A 248 -6.83 34.59 25.80
CA LEU A 248 -6.79 34.23 24.38
C LEU A 248 -7.70 35.12 23.52
N VAL A 249 -8.88 35.52 24.03
CA VAL A 249 -9.79 36.44 23.33
C VAL A 249 -9.24 37.87 23.28
N LYS A 250 -8.40 38.26 24.25
CA LYS A 250 -7.75 39.58 24.27
C LYS A 250 -6.62 39.66 23.25
N ASP A 251 -5.78 38.63 23.19
CA ASP A 251 -4.66 38.55 22.24
C ASP A 251 -5.13 38.50 20.77
N ILE A 252 -6.28 37.88 20.50
CA ILE A 252 -6.88 37.84 19.15
C ILE A 252 -7.44 39.21 18.71
N LYS A 253 -7.84 40.07 19.65
CA LYS A 253 -8.31 41.43 19.32
C LYS A 253 -7.16 42.38 19.04
N ASP A 254 -6.05 42.25 19.76
CA ASP A 254 -4.87 43.11 19.60
C ASP A 254 -4.06 42.76 18.32
N LEU A 255 -4.24 41.56 17.75
CA LEU A 255 -3.66 41.15 16.46
C LEU A 255 -4.45 41.63 15.23
N ASN A 256 -5.67 42.15 15.42
CA ASN A 256 -6.56 42.61 14.34
C ASN A 256 -6.84 44.12 14.38
N SER A 257 -6.06 44.88 15.17
CA SER A 257 -6.05 46.35 15.23
C SER A 257 -4.68 46.89 14.82
#